data_AF-A0A9E6XZN0-F1
#
_entry.id   AF-A0A9E6XZN0-F1
#
_cell.length_a   1.000
_cell.length_b   1.000
_cell.length_c   1.000
_cell.angle_alpha   90.00
_cell.angle_beta   90.00
_cell.angle_gamma   90.00
#
_symmetry.space_group_name_H-M   'P 1'
#
loop_
_entity.id
_entity.type
_entity.pdbx_description
1 polymer ?
#
loop_
_entity_poly.entity_id
_entity_poly.type
_entity_poly.pdbx_seq_one_letter_code
_entity_poly.pdbx_strand_id
1 'polypeptide(L)'
;MSIRPALGDLRGGRLVALVDVARGAPEGYLVAAARTITPLLINAMLLDAGGTPWVALPESRCRALAIDPLGDHAARAEGFAFMVSIEARHGVTTGVSAADRARTMRIAADPRTGPADIAVPGHVMPILVAEQGVLGHAAAPEAAVDLTRLAGLDGGGAMCHILDESGQVAGLDAVCDLARRRGFQVVTTEDVVAERRRREPMVERTAAAPIETVAGRLLAVAYRETISGREHTALVAGPRPEAIVDAPLRLHVRQPIEDVFTSTHEELERSLHQLAAGRLGGILLYLAAGTTSDAAERIAQQIRADLMPTPVAHAHAA
;
A
#
# COMPACT_ATOMS: atom_id res chain seq x y z
N MET A 1 -17.44 6.22 2.05
CA MET A 1 -18.31 6.71 0.94
C MET A 1 -17.99 5.88 -0.30
N SER A 2 -18.77 5.95 -1.40
CA SER A 2 -18.31 5.30 -2.64
C SER A 2 -17.20 6.15 -3.26
N ILE A 3 -16.03 5.57 -3.54
CA ILE A 3 -14.92 6.24 -4.22
C ILE A 3 -15.21 6.50 -5.73
N ARG A 4 -16.23 5.85 -6.30
CA ARG A 4 -16.52 5.88 -7.75
C ARG A 4 -16.75 7.29 -8.32
N PRO A 5 -17.50 8.20 -7.66
CA PRO A 5 -17.65 9.57 -8.13
C PRO A 5 -16.31 10.31 -8.24
N ALA A 6 -15.41 10.14 -7.27
CA ALA A 6 -14.08 10.74 -7.31
C ALA A 6 -13.25 10.20 -8.49
N LEU A 7 -13.32 8.90 -8.77
CA LEU A 7 -12.69 8.33 -9.97
C LEU A 7 -13.29 8.88 -11.27
N GLY A 8 -14.60 9.19 -11.28
CA GLY A 8 -15.27 9.87 -12.39
C GLY A 8 -14.77 11.30 -12.58
N ASP A 9 -14.63 12.05 -11.48
CA ASP A 9 -14.11 13.42 -11.49
C ASP A 9 -12.67 13.48 -12.02
N LEU A 10 -11.80 12.57 -11.59
CA LEU A 10 -10.43 12.47 -12.14
C LEU A 10 -10.43 12.20 -13.65
N ARG A 11 -11.27 11.27 -14.13
CA ARG A 11 -11.44 11.00 -15.58
C ARG A 11 -11.94 12.23 -16.34
N GLY A 12 -12.80 13.03 -15.72
CA GLY A 12 -13.29 14.28 -16.26
C GLY A 12 -12.30 15.45 -16.16
N GLY A 13 -11.08 15.24 -15.66
CA GLY A 13 -10.08 16.30 -15.49
C GLY A 13 -10.41 17.27 -14.36
N ARG A 14 -11.05 16.79 -13.28
CA ARG A 14 -11.38 17.57 -12.08
C ARG A 14 -10.49 17.19 -10.89
N LEU A 15 -10.43 18.08 -9.91
CA LEU A 15 -9.77 17.86 -8.62
C LEU A 15 -10.63 16.98 -7.70
N VAL A 16 -9.97 16.20 -6.85
CA VAL A 16 -10.55 15.43 -5.76
C VAL A 16 -9.88 15.83 -4.46
N ALA A 17 -10.64 15.89 -3.37
CA ALA A 17 -10.09 16.07 -2.03
C ALA A 17 -9.75 14.69 -1.42
N LEU A 18 -8.49 14.47 -1.11
CA LEU A 18 -7.98 13.29 -0.42
C LEU A 18 -7.71 13.67 1.04
N VAL A 19 -8.17 12.83 1.97
CA VAL A 19 -7.84 12.92 3.39
C VAL A 19 -6.93 11.76 3.76
N ASP A 20 -5.73 12.06 4.23
CA ASP A 20 -4.85 11.06 4.82
C ASP A 20 -5.27 10.82 6.27
N VAL A 21 -5.69 9.58 6.57
CA VAL A 21 -6.08 9.15 7.91
C VAL A 21 -5.11 8.12 8.49
N ALA A 22 -4.04 7.78 7.76
CA ALA A 22 -3.11 6.73 8.18
C ALA A 22 -2.06 7.21 9.20
N ARG A 23 -1.91 8.53 9.34
CA ARG A 23 -0.89 9.15 10.20
C ARG A 23 -1.52 10.22 11.09
N GLY A 24 -1.29 10.13 12.41
CA GLY A 24 -1.54 11.21 13.35
C GLY A 24 -2.90 11.90 13.21
N ALA A 25 -2.88 13.24 13.13
CA ALA A 25 -4.05 14.04 12.84
C ALA A 25 -4.35 14.01 11.33
N PRO A 26 -5.61 13.87 10.89
CA PRO A 26 -5.93 13.81 9.47
C PRO A 26 -5.52 15.07 8.70
N GLU A 27 -4.90 14.87 7.54
CA GLU A 27 -4.43 15.95 6.66
C GLU A 27 -5.11 15.91 5.29
N GLY A 28 -5.42 17.09 4.74
CA GLY A 28 -6.10 17.23 3.45
C GLY A 28 -5.20 17.57 2.27
N TYR A 29 -5.51 16.99 1.11
CA TYR A 29 -4.81 17.22 -0.14
C TYR A 29 -5.81 17.39 -1.30
N LEU A 30 -5.55 18.32 -2.21
CA LEU A 30 -6.17 18.29 -3.54
C LEU A 30 -5.34 17.42 -4.47
N VAL A 31 -6.00 16.51 -5.20
CA VAL A 31 -5.37 15.54 -6.10
C VAL A 31 -5.93 15.67 -7.51
N ALA A 32 -5.05 15.57 -8.51
CA ALA A 32 -5.39 15.42 -9.93
C ALA A 32 -4.44 14.42 -10.61
N ALA A 33 -4.86 13.87 -11.75
CA ALA A 33 -3.98 13.06 -12.58
C ALA A 33 -2.89 13.91 -13.23
N ALA A 34 -1.62 13.59 -12.95
CA ALA A 34 -0.48 14.35 -13.48
C ALA A 34 -0.44 14.33 -15.02
N ARG A 35 -0.86 13.23 -15.65
CA ARG A 35 -0.89 13.08 -17.12
C ARG A 35 -1.85 14.06 -17.80
N THR A 36 -2.91 14.47 -17.12
CA THR A 36 -3.97 15.34 -17.69
C THR A 36 -4.07 16.66 -16.95
N ILE A 37 -3.11 17.00 -16.09
CA ILE A 37 -3.18 18.24 -15.32
C ILE A 37 -3.07 19.46 -16.24
N THR A 38 -3.87 20.48 -15.93
CA THR A 38 -3.95 21.72 -16.71
C THR A 38 -3.46 22.91 -15.89
N PRO A 39 -3.10 24.02 -16.55
CA PRO A 39 -2.73 25.25 -15.84
C PRO A 39 -3.85 25.73 -14.90
N LEU A 40 -5.12 25.53 -15.29
CA LEU A 40 -6.28 25.89 -14.48
C LEU A 40 -6.33 25.08 -13.17
N LEU A 41 -6.05 23.78 -13.22
CA LEU A 41 -6.03 22.93 -12.03
C LEU A 41 -4.86 23.27 -11.10
N ILE A 42 -3.67 23.56 -11.65
CA ILE A 42 -2.54 24.03 -10.82
C ILE A 42 -2.88 25.38 -10.17
N ASN A 43 -3.49 26.30 -10.92
CA ASN A 43 -3.89 27.58 -10.36
C ASN A 43 -4.96 27.41 -9.26
N ALA A 44 -5.91 26.49 -9.43
CA ALA A 44 -6.87 26.14 -8.39
C ALA A 44 -6.17 25.51 -7.17
N MET A 45 -5.18 24.62 -7.34
CA MET A 45 -4.37 24.12 -6.22
C MET A 45 -3.68 25.25 -5.45
N LEU A 46 -3.12 26.24 -6.14
CA LEU A 46 -2.45 27.38 -5.51
C LEU A 46 -3.42 28.31 -4.78
N LEU A 47 -4.60 28.58 -5.34
CA LEU A 47 -5.56 29.53 -4.79
C LEU A 47 -6.53 28.93 -3.77
N ASP A 48 -6.96 27.68 -3.98
CA ASP A 48 -7.97 27.02 -3.15
C ASP A 48 -7.36 26.19 -2.03
N ALA A 49 -6.22 25.54 -2.28
CA ALA A 49 -5.53 24.75 -1.25
C ALA A 49 -4.41 25.53 -0.57
N GLY A 50 -3.76 26.49 -1.24
CA GLY A 50 -2.75 27.36 -0.62
C GLY A 50 -1.40 26.70 -0.35
N GLY A 51 -1.30 25.37 -0.44
CA GLY A 51 -0.05 24.63 -0.32
C GLY A 51 0.82 24.67 -1.58
N THR A 52 1.90 23.89 -1.55
CA THR A 52 2.79 23.71 -2.71
C THR A 52 2.37 22.50 -3.53
N PRO A 53 2.12 22.65 -4.85
CA PRO A 53 1.88 21.52 -5.74
C PRO A 53 3.13 20.65 -5.94
N TRP A 54 3.00 19.36 -5.68
CA TRP A 54 4.01 18.32 -5.92
C TRP A 54 3.48 17.26 -6.89
N VAL A 55 4.35 16.35 -7.31
CA VAL A 55 3.97 15.20 -8.14
C VAL A 55 4.46 13.90 -7.52
N ALA A 56 3.54 13.02 -7.16
CA ALA A 56 3.84 11.66 -6.74
C ALA A 56 4.02 10.77 -7.98
N LEU A 57 5.17 10.10 -8.08
CA LEU A 57 5.55 9.28 -9.23
C LEU A 57 5.94 7.86 -8.78
N PRO A 58 5.49 6.81 -9.49
CA PRO A 58 5.98 5.45 -9.26
C PRO A 58 7.51 5.34 -9.41
N GLU A 59 8.12 4.41 -8.68
CA GLU A 59 9.56 4.15 -8.72
C GLU A 59 10.10 3.92 -10.15
N SER A 60 9.39 3.11 -10.93
CA SER A 60 9.68 2.86 -12.35
C SER A 60 9.72 4.15 -13.17
N ARG A 61 8.84 5.11 -12.87
CA ARG A 61 8.80 6.40 -13.56
C ARG A 61 9.99 7.26 -13.19
N CYS A 62 10.30 7.41 -11.90
CA CYS A 62 11.49 8.13 -11.44
C CYS A 62 12.78 7.53 -12.04
N ARG A 63 12.88 6.20 -12.06
CA ARG A 63 14.00 5.47 -12.66
C ARG A 63 14.14 5.74 -14.16
N ALA A 64 13.05 5.67 -14.90
CA ALA A 64 13.06 5.92 -16.34
C ALA A 64 13.31 7.40 -16.71
N LEU A 65 13.14 8.34 -15.79
CA LEU A 65 13.57 9.74 -15.94
C LEU A 65 14.99 10.00 -15.43
N ALA A 66 15.64 9.01 -14.79
CA ALA A 66 16.91 9.16 -14.09
C ALA A 66 16.91 10.34 -13.10
N ILE A 67 15.84 10.44 -12.29
CA ILE A 67 15.75 11.46 -11.23
C ILE A 67 16.37 10.89 -9.95
N ASP A 68 17.35 11.61 -9.40
CA ASP A 68 18.03 11.21 -8.18
C ASP A 68 17.21 11.51 -6.92
N PRO A 69 17.36 10.71 -5.84
CA PRO A 69 16.85 11.05 -4.51
C PRO A 69 17.35 12.40 -4.02
N LEU A 70 16.49 13.21 -3.41
CA LEU A 70 16.92 14.41 -2.70
C LEU A 70 17.44 13.98 -1.33
N GLY A 71 18.76 13.92 -1.12
CA GLY A 71 19.36 13.55 0.17
C GLY A 71 19.12 12.09 0.59
N ASP A 72 19.49 11.75 1.83
CA ASP A 72 19.30 10.40 2.35
C ASP A 72 17.84 10.19 2.82
N HIS A 73 17.13 9.30 2.12
CA HIS A 73 15.74 8.95 2.45
C HIS A 73 15.61 8.26 3.81
N ALA A 74 16.64 7.54 4.28
CA ALA A 74 16.62 6.84 5.57
C ALA A 74 16.69 7.79 6.78
N ALA A 75 17.15 9.03 6.57
CA ALA A 75 17.32 10.03 7.62
C ALA A 75 16.11 10.97 7.82
N ARG A 76 15.03 10.83 7.04
CA ARG A 76 13.90 11.75 7.08
C ARG A 76 12.84 11.32 8.09
N ALA A 77 12.73 12.09 9.17
CA ALA A 77 11.68 11.96 10.19
C ALA A 77 10.24 12.17 9.66
N GLU A 78 10.07 12.83 8.50
CA GLU A 78 8.78 13.32 7.99
C GLU A 78 8.18 12.51 6.81
N GLY A 79 8.67 11.30 6.54
CA GLY A 79 7.85 10.27 5.89
C GLY A 79 7.63 10.32 4.37
N PHE A 80 8.02 11.38 3.63
CA PHE A 80 7.98 11.40 2.16
C PHE A 80 9.37 11.30 1.51
N ALA A 81 9.47 10.44 0.49
CA ALA A 81 10.68 10.17 -0.28
C ALA A 81 10.85 11.19 -1.42
N PHE A 82 11.15 12.45 -1.09
CA PHE A 82 11.37 13.50 -2.10
C PHE A 82 12.57 13.20 -3.02
N MET A 83 12.38 13.51 -4.29
CA MET A 83 13.40 13.45 -5.34
C MET A 83 13.93 14.85 -5.64
N VAL A 84 15.05 14.97 -6.35
CA VAL A 84 15.55 16.30 -6.78
C VAL A 84 14.49 17.02 -7.61
N SER A 85 14.38 18.34 -7.45
CA SER A 85 13.38 19.10 -8.17
C SER A 85 13.63 19.10 -9.67
N ILE A 86 12.55 19.10 -10.45
CA ILE A 86 12.58 18.94 -11.91
C ILE A 86 11.85 20.06 -12.63
N GLU A 87 12.24 20.28 -13.88
CA GLU A 87 11.57 21.15 -14.84
C GLU A 87 11.47 20.42 -16.20
N ALA A 88 10.41 20.65 -16.97
CA ALA A 88 10.40 20.23 -18.37
C ALA A 88 11.48 21.02 -19.14
N ARG A 89 12.27 20.34 -19.97
CA ARG A 89 13.33 20.99 -20.75
C ARG A 89 12.80 21.95 -21.81
N HIS A 90 11.59 21.70 -22.31
CA HIS A 90 10.99 22.44 -23.42
C HIS A 90 9.51 22.78 -23.17
N GLY A 91 9.09 23.93 -23.72
CA GLY A 91 7.72 24.43 -23.62
C GLY A 91 7.39 25.04 -22.26
N VAL A 92 8.41 25.53 -21.56
CA VAL A 92 8.31 26.28 -20.30
C VAL A 92 9.13 27.56 -20.39
N THR A 93 8.88 28.50 -19.48
CA THR A 93 9.65 29.75 -19.37
C THR A 93 10.53 29.77 -18.13
N THR A 94 10.05 30.34 -17.02
CA THR A 94 10.77 30.36 -15.75
C THR A 94 10.56 29.10 -14.93
N GLY A 95 9.54 28.29 -15.23
CA GLY A 95 9.19 27.09 -14.48
C GLY A 95 8.15 27.32 -13.37
N VAL A 96 8.03 28.56 -12.89
CA VAL A 96 7.22 28.89 -11.70
C VAL A 96 5.72 28.91 -12.01
N SER A 97 5.35 29.29 -13.24
CA SER A 97 3.96 29.54 -13.61
C SER A 97 3.09 28.28 -13.52
N ALA A 98 1.77 28.45 -13.37
CA ALA A 98 0.84 27.32 -13.37
C ALA A 98 0.92 26.51 -14.69
N ALA A 99 1.19 27.18 -15.81
CA ALA A 99 1.37 26.55 -17.10
C ALA A 99 2.66 25.72 -17.17
N ASP A 100 3.77 26.27 -16.68
CA ASP A 100 5.06 25.60 -16.67
C ASP A 100 5.04 24.38 -15.74
N ARG A 101 4.53 24.52 -14.52
CA ARG A 101 4.37 23.39 -13.58
C ARG A 101 3.46 22.29 -14.16
N ALA A 102 2.33 22.66 -14.78
CA ALA A 102 1.45 21.69 -15.44
C ALA A 102 2.14 20.99 -16.63
N ARG A 103 3.00 21.69 -17.37
CA ARG A 103 3.80 21.09 -18.44
C ARG A 103 4.82 20.10 -17.86
N THR A 104 5.55 20.50 -16.84
CA THR A 104 6.55 19.67 -16.14
C THR A 104 5.93 18.40 -15.57
N MET A 105 4.80 18.50 -14.86
CA MET A 105 4.10 17.32 -14.32
C MET A 105 3.60 16.38 -15.41
N ARG A 106 3.09 16.90 -16.53
CA ARG A 106 2.66 16.07 -17.67
C ARG A 106 3.83 15.36 -18.34
N ILE A 107 4.96 16.04 -18.53
CA ILE A 107 6.18 15.43 -19.08
C ILE A 107 6.69 14.34 -18.14
N ALA A 108 6.72 14.61 -16.83
CA ALA A 108 7.13 13.62 -15.85
C ALA A 108 6.21 12.39 -15.82
N ALA A 109 4.91 12.54 -16.06
CA ALA A 109 3.94 11.45 -16.06
C ALA A 109 3.81 10.70 -17.41
N ASP A 110 4.34 11.23 -18.51
CA ASP A 110 4.24 10.59 -19.83
C ASP A 110 5.20 9.39 -19.93
N PRO A 111 4.73 8.17 -20.24
CA PRO A 111 5.60 6.99 -20.36
C PRO A 111 6.58 7.06 -21.54
N ARG A 112 6.40 8.00 -22.48
CA ARG A 112 7.28 8.16 -23.65
C ARG A 112 8.46 9.11 -23.40
N THR A 113 8.46 9.82 -22.28
CA THR A 113 9.53 10.78 -21.95
C THR A 113 10.69 10.09 -21.28
N GLY A 114 11.89 10.66 -21.43
CA GLY A 114 13.12 10.16 -20.82
C GLY A 114 13.92 11.27 -20.13
N PRO A 115 15.14 10.96 -19.68
CA PRO A 115 16.00 11.91 -18.98
C PRO A 115 16.29 13.18 -19.80
N ALA A 116 16.31 13.06 -21.13
CA ALA A 116 16.52 14.19 -22.03
C ALA A 116 15.37 15.22 -22.00
N ASP A 117 14.18 14.85 -21.56
CA ASP A 117 13.01 15.75 -21.51
C ASP A 117 12.92 16.54 -20.20
N ILE A 118 13.75 16.19 -19.21
CA ILE A 118 13.77 16.79 -17.87
C ILE A 118 15.07 17.57 -17.66
N ALA A 119 14.95 18.73 -17.01
CA ALA A 119 16.06 19.50 -16.46
C ALA A 119 16.02 19.42 -14.92
N VAL A 120 17.21 19.46 -14.32
CA VAL A 120 17.44 19.45 -12.86
C VAL A 120 18.46 20.55 -12.54
N PRO A 121 18.25 21.39 -11.51
CA PRO A 121 17.03 21.49 -10.68
C PRO A 121 15.86 22.14 -11.42
N GLY A 122 14.70 22.20 -10.77
CA GLY A 122 13.50 22.90 -11.26
C GLY A 122 12.51 23.28 -10.16
N HIS A 123 11.26 23.56 -10.53
CA HIS A 123 10.22 24.06 -9.60
C HIS A 123 9.16 23.03 -9.21
N VAL A 124 9.14 21.86 -9.84
CA VAL A 124 8.26 20.76 -9.43
C VAL A 124 9.06 19.76 -8.62
N MET A 125 8.58 19.43 -7.41
CA MET A 125 9.23 18.44 -6.55
C MET A 125 8.54 17.08 -6.71
N PRO A 126 9.24 16.04 -7.20
CA PRO A 126 8.68 14.70 -7.24
C PRO A 126 8.75 14.03 -5.86
N ILE A 127 7.75 13.20 -5.57
CA ILE A 127 7.74 12.27 -4.44
C ILE A 127 7.80 10.86 -5.01
N LEU A 128 8.80 10.09 -4.60
CA LEU A 128 8.93 8.69 -4.97
C LEU A 128 7.85 7.87 -4.28
N VAL A 129 7.14 7.07 -5.07
CA VAL A 129 6.11 6.15 -4.60
C VAL A 129 6.52 4.74 -4.97
N ALA A 130 6.51 3.83 -3.99
CA ALA A 130 6.78 2.43 -4.23
C ALA A 130 5.70 1.81 -5.14
N GLU A 131 6.07 0.83 -5.95
CA GLU A 131 5.15 0.22 -6.94
C GLU A 131 3.88 -0.39 -6.32
N GLN A 132 3.98 -0.80 -5.05
CA GLN A 132 2.87 -1.38 -4.31
C GLN A 132 1.78 -0.34 -3.99
N GLY A 133 2.08 0.95 -4.05
CA GLY A 133 1.16 2.03 -3.73
C GLY A 133 0.58 1.90 -2.31
N VAL A 134 -0.72 2.16 -2.15
CA VAL A 134 -1.37 2.17 -0.82
C VAL A 134 -1.40 0.81 -0.14
N LEU A 135 -1.19 -0.27 -0.91
CA LEU A 135 -1.11 -1.63 -0.37
C LEU A 135 0.23 -1.91 0.31
N GLY A 136 1.29 -1.18 -0.06
CA GLY A 136 2.59 -1.22 0.61
C GLY A 136 2.72 -0.16 1.71
N HIS A 137 2.25 1.07 1.44
CA HIS A 137 2.28 2.18 2.39
C HIS A 137 1.04 3.08 2.21
N ALA A 138 0.14 3.11 3.18
CA ALA A 138 -1.17 3.76 3.03
C ALA A 138 -1.13 5.30 3.25
N ALA A 139 -0.21 6.04 2.63
CA ALA A 139 -0.10 7.49 2.78
C ALA A 139 -0.61 8.28 1.56
N ALA A 140 -0.69 9.60 1.70
CA ALA A 140 -1.23 10.50 0.67
C ALA A 140 -0.55 10.39 -0.71
N PRO A 141 0.80 10.34 -0.85
CA PRO A 141 1.45 10.21 -2.16
C PRO A 141 1.07 8.91 -2.88
N GLU A 142 1.07 7.79 -2.17
CA GLU A 142 0.63 6.48 -2.67
C GLU A 142 -0.83 6.53 -3.11
N ALA A 143 -1.69 7.12 -2.28
CA ALA A 143 -3.11 7.27 -2.60
C ALA A 143 -3.34 8.17 -3.82
N ALA A 144 -2.56 9.23 -4.00
CA ALA A 144 -2.63 10.07 -5.18
C ALA A 144 -2.27 9.30 -6.46
N VAL A 145 -1.20 8.51 -6.45
CA VAL A 145 -0.86 7.64 -7.60
C VAL A 145 -1.95 6.60 -7.82
N ASP A 146 -2.42 5.93 -6.76
CA ASP A 146 -3.37 4.83 -6.86
C ASP A 146 -4.77 5.29 -7.30
N LEU A 147 -5.21 6.49 -6.90
CA LEU A 147 -6.43 7.12 -7.41
C LEU A 147 -6.37 7.31 -8.93
N THR A 148 -5.24 7.78 -9.44
CA THR A 148 -5.06 7.98 -10.89
C THR A 148 -5.02 6.66 -11.64
N ARG A 149 -4.39 5.63 -11.09
CA ARG A 149 -4.42 4.25 -11.62
C ARG A 149 -5.83 3.70 -11.66
N LEU A 150 -6.58 3.79 -10.55
CA LEU A 150 -7.97 3.36 -10.47
C LEU A 150 -8.91 4.12 -11.42
N ALA A 151 -8.54 5.35 -11.80
CA ALA A 151 -9.20 6.16 -12.81
C ALA A 151 -8.80 5.79 -14.25
N GLY A 152 -7.74 4.99 -14.47
CA GLY A 152 -7.20 4.68 -15.81
C GLY A 152 -6.33 5.80 -16.39
N LEU A 153 -5.74 6.63 -15.52
CA LEU A 153 -4.93 7.79 -15.85
C LEU A 153 -3.50 7.64 -15.29
N ASP A 154 -2.88 6.49 -15.55
CA ASP A 154 -1.54 6.15 -15.06
C ASP A 154 -0.49 7.22 -15.39
N GLY A 155 0.57 7.27 -14.59
CA GLY A 155 1.73 8.15 -14.78
C GLY A 155 2.09 8.98 -13.53
N GLY A 156 1.17 9.11 -12.58
CA GLY A 156 1.41 9.79 -11.30
C GLY A 156 0.27 10.70 -10.87
N GLY A 157 0.28 11.07 -9.58
CA GLY A 157 -0.69 11.96 -8.97
C GLY A 157 -0.08 13.33 -8.67
N ALA A 158 -0.64 14.39 -9.24
CA ALA A 158 -0.35 15.73 -8.78
C ALA A 158 -1.13 15.99 -7.49
N MET A 159 -0.47 16.52 -6.46
CA MET A 159 -1.07 16.74 -5.15
C MET A 159 -0.64 18.07 -4.53
N CYS A 160 -1.51 18.67 -3.73
CA CYS A 160 -1.25 19.91 -3.02
C CYS A 160 -1.90 19.87 -1.64
N HIS A 161 -1.15 20.15 -0.58
CA HIS A 161 -1.70 20.30 0.78
C HIS A 161 -2.77 21.39 0.80
N ILE A 162 -3.87 21.11 1.50
CA ILE A 162 -4.89 22.11 1.84
C ILE A 162 -4.45 22.79 3.13
N LEU A 163 -4.35 24.11 3.10
CA LEU A 163 -4.10 24.95 4.25
C LEU A 163 -5.40 25.58 4.74
N ASP A 164 -5.49 25.81 6.05
CA ASP A 164 -6.57 26.59 6.64
C ASP A 164 -6.31 28.11 6.51
N GLU A 165 -7.25 28.93 6.99
CA GLU A 165 -7.17 30.39 6.92
C GLU A 165 -5.99 30.98 7.73
N SER A 166 -5.44 30.22 8.68
CA SER A 166 -4.25 30.60 9.45
C SER A 166 -2.95 30.20 8.73
N GLY A 167 -3.04 29.49 7.61
CA GLY A 167 -1.91 28.97 6.84
C GLY A 167 -1.32 27.68 7.39
N GLN A 168 -1.97 27.05 8.37
CA GLN A 168 -1.57 25.72 8.88
C GLN A 168 -2.19 24.61 8.03
N VAL A 169 -1.66 23.38 8.13
CA VAL A 169 -2.24 22.22 7.43
C VAL A 169 -3.68 22.01 7.89
N ALA A 170 -4.60 21.99 6.94
CA ALA A 170 -6.03 21.89 7.22
C ALA A 170 -6.39 20.50 7.77
N GLY A 171 -7.07 20.48 8.91
CA GLY A 171 -7.73 19.29 9.44
C GLY A 171 -9.01 18.93 8.68
N LEU A 172 -9.61 17.79 9.03
CA LEU A 172 -10.76 17.19 8.36
C LEU A 172 -11.94 18.16 8.11
N ASP A 173 -12.30 18.98 9.10
CA ASP A 173 -13.46 19.88 8.99
C ASP A 173 -13.25 20.95 7.91
N ALA A 174 -12.07 21.58 7.88
CA ALA A 174 -11.71 22.57 6.88
C ALA A 174 -11.64 21.98 5.47
N VAL A 175 -11.16 20.74 5.34
CA VAL A 175 -11.17 19.99 4.06
C VAL A 175 -12.59 19.74 3.59
N CYS A 176 -13.47 19.28 4.48
CA CYS A 176 -14.88 19.06 4.17
C CYS A 176 -15.60 20.36 3.79
N ASP A 177 -15.29 21.46 4.45
CA ASP A 177 -15.82 22.78 4.13
C ASP A 177 -15.39 23.25 2.73
N LEU A 178 -14.09 23.14 2.41
CA LEU A 178 -13.58 23.47 1.08
C LEU A 178 -14.22 22.59 0.00
N ALA A 179 -14.29 21.28 0.23
CA ALA A 179 -14.89 20.34 -0.69
C ALA A 179 -16.36 20.65 -0.96
N ARG A 180 -17.13 21.03 0.08
CA ARG A 180 -18.52 21.50 -0.08
C ARG A 180 -18.61 22.78 -0.90
N ARG A 181 -17.78 23.79 -0.63
CA ARG A 181 -17.78 25.08 -1.36
C ARG A 181 -17.40 24.94 -2.83
N ARG A 182 -16.46 24.06 -3.15
CA ARG A 182 -15.92 23.86 -4.51
C ARG A 182 -16.55 22.67 -5.25
N GLY A 183 -17.38 21.87 -4.58
CA GLY A 183 -18.02 20.70 -5.16
C GLY A 183 -17.05 19.56 -5.45
N PHE A 184 -16.01 19.38 -4.62
CA PHE A 184 -15.07 18.27 -4.72
C PHE A 184 -15.62 17.02 -4.02
N GLN A 185 -15.36 15.86 -4.62
CA GLN A 185 -15.55 14.60 -3.91
C GLN A 185 -14.45 14.43 -2.86
N VAL A 186 -14.82 13.94 -1.68
CA VAL A 186 -13.89 13.62 -0.59
C VAL A 186 -13.68 12.12 -0.56
N VAL A 187 -12.42 11.69 -0.48
CA VAL A 187 -12.01 10.29 -0.34
C VAL A 187 -10.93 10.18 0.71
N THR A 188 -10.86 9.06 1.41
CA THR A 188 -9.77 8.80 2.38
C THR A 188 -8.72 7.86 1.80
N THR A 189 -7.51 7.83 2.37
CA THR A 189 -6.50 6.80 2.05
C THR A 189 -7.07 5.38 2.26
N GLU A 190 -7.89 5.17 3.29
CA GLU A 190 -8.60 3.90 3.53
C GLU A 190 -9.58 3.53 2.41
N ASP A 191 -10.34 4.49 1.86
CA ASP A 191 -11.24 4.25 0.72
C ASP A 191 -10.43 3.74 -0.49
N VAL A 192 -9.22 4.29 -0.73
CA VAL A 192 -8.33 3.87 -1.82
C VAL A 192 -7.80 2.45 -1.57
N VAL A 193 -7.38 2.14 -0.34
CA VAL A 193 -6.93 0.79 0.05
C VAL A 193 -8.05 -0.23 -0.17
N ALA A 194 -9.26 0.08 0.30
CA ALA A 194 -10.43 -0.78 0.15
C ALA A 194 -10.78 -1.00 -1.33
N GLU A 195 -10.68 0.05 -2.15
CA GLU A 195 -10.93 -0.04 -3.59
C GLU A 195 -9.94 -0.95 -4.31
N ARG A 196 -8.63 -0.81 -4.02
CA ARG A 196 -7.60 -1.66 -4.61
C ARG A 196 -7.76 -3.11 -4.19
N ARG A 197 -7.95 -3.39 -2.90
CA ARG A 197 -8.19 -4.75 -2.39
C ARG A 197 -9.41 -5.42 -3.03
N ARG A 198 -10.43 -4.65 -3.40
CA ARG A 198 -11.64 -5.20 -4.05
C ARG A 198 -11.44 -5.50 -5.53
N ARG A 199 -10.62 -4.72 -6.24
CA ARG A 199 -10.46 -4.85 -7.70
C ARG A 199 -9.33 -5.77 -8.11
N GLU A 200 -8.34 -5.96 -7.25
CA GLU A 200 -7.09 -6.61 -7.61
C GLU A 200 -6.91 -7.93 -6.86
N PRO A 201 -6.37 -8.97 -7.51
CA PRO A 201 -6.03 -10.20 -6.82
C PRO A 201 -4.91 -9.92 -5.81
N MET A 202 -5.17 -10.24 -4.54
CA MET A 202 -4.18 -10.11 -3.47
C MET A 202 -3.22 -11.30 -3.40
N VAL A 203 -3.63 -12.42 -4.01
CA VAL A 203 -2.84 -13.64 -4.11
C VAL A 203 -2.97 -14.26 -5.50
N GLU A 204 -1.90 -14.88 -5.97
CA GLU A 204 -1.83 -15.64 -7.22
C GLU A 204 -1.48 -17.10 -6.94
N ARG A 205 -2.17 -18.03 -7.58
CA ARG A 205 -1.81 -19.46 -7.50
C ARG A 205 -0.54 -19.69 -8.32
N THR A 206 0.53 -20.14 -7.68
CA THR A 206 1.83 -20.36 -8.32
C THR A 206 2.09 -21.81 -8.69
N ALA A 207 1.59 -22.76 -7.92
CA ALA A 207 1.75 -24.19 -8.17
C ALA A 207 0.62 -25.01 -7.54
N ALA A 208 0.43 -26.24 -8.01
CA ALA A 208 -0.33 -27.24 -7.27
C ALA A 208 0.14 -28.65 -7.61
N ALA A 209 0.14 -29.52 -6.61
CA ALA A 209 0.45 -30.94 -6.78
C ALA A 209 -0.29 -31.80 -5.75
N PRO A 210 -0.67 -33.04 -6.09
CA PRO A 210 -1.08 -34.00 -5.08
C PRO A 210 0.13 -34.35 -4.19
N ILE A 211 -0.10 -34.45 -2.89
CA ILE A 211 0.91 -34.87 -1.91
C ILE A 211 0.35 -36.01 -1.05
N GLU A 212 1.23 -36.93 -0.65
CA GLU A 212 0.91 -37.95 0.35
C GLU A 212 1.22 -37.41 1.74
N THR A 213 0.27 -37.53 2.66
CA THR A 213 0.41 -37.05 4.04
C THR A 213 -0.04 -38.13 5.03
N VAL A 214 0.18 -37.90 6.32
CA VAL A 214 -0.36 -38.78 7.39
C VAL A 214 -1.88 -38.89 7.37
N ALA A 215 -2.56 -37.90 6.77
CA ALA A 215 -4.02 -37.88 6.60
C ALA A 215 -4.49 -38.46 5.26
N GLY A 216 -3.59 -39.07 4.50
CA GLY A 216 -3.82 -39.56 3.14
C GLY A 216 -3.46 -38.53 2.08
N ARG A 217 -3.90 -38.79 0.85
CA ARG A 217 -3.60 -37.97 -0.32
C ARG A 217 -4.39 -36.65 -0.29
N LEU A 218 -3.66 -35.54 -0.35
CA LEU A 218 -4.22 -34.17 -0.38
C LEU A 218 -3.79 -33.44 -1.65
N LEU A 219 -4.49 -32.37 -2.02
CA LEU A 219 -4.00 -31.41 -3.02
C LEU A 219 -3.32 -30.25 -2.29
N ALA A 220 -2.02 -30.05 -2.51
CA ALA A 220 -1.32 -28.86 -2.07
C ALA A 220 -1.37 -27.80 -3.16
N VAL A 221 -1.76 -26.57 -2.80
CA VAL A 221 -1.80 -25.42 -3.70
C VAL A 221 -0.96 -24.31 -3.10
N ALA A 222 0.05 -23.84 -3.84
CA ALA A 222 0.86 -22.70 -3.44
C ALA A 222 0.24 -21.40 -3.96
N TYR A 223 0.18 -20.40 -3.09
CA TYR A 223 -0.26 -19.05 -3.40
C TYR A 223 0.84 -18.07 -3.05
N ARG A 224 1.02 -17.04 -3.88
CA ARG A 224 1.94 -15.93 -3.63
C ARG A 224 1.16 -14.64 -3.45
N GLU A 225 1.38 -13.93 -2.36
CA GLU A 225 0.87 -12.57 -2.18
C GLU A 225 1.47 -11.64 -3.23
N THR A 226 0.62 -10.89 -3.93
CA THR A 226 1.04 -10.00 -5.03
C THR A 226 1.86 -8.81 -4.55
N ILE A 227 1.71 -8.43 -3.27
CA ILE A 227 2.35 -7.26 -2.67
C ILE A 227 3.61 -7.62 -1.90
N SER A 228 3.53 -8.58 -0.97
CA SER A 228 4.67 -8.94 -0.11
C SER A 228 5.57 -10.01 -0.74
N GLY A 229 5.09 -10.71 -1.76
CA GLY A 229 5.76 -11.87 -2.35
C GLY A 229 5.75 -13.12 -1.46
N ARG A 230 5.12 -13.07 -0.27
CA ARG A 230 5.03 -14.21 0.66
C ARG A 230 4.26 -15.36 0.04
N GLU A 231 4.68 -16.57 0.38
CA GLU A 231 4.05 -17.79 -0.12
C GLU A 231 3.23 -18.47 0.99
N HIS A 232 1.98 -18.77 0.67
CA HIS A 232 1.03 -19.49 1.49
C HIS A 232 0.74 -20.84 0.83
N THR A 233 0.39 -21.84 1.62
CA THR A 233 0.01 -23.15 1.10
C THR A 233 -1.39 -23.50 1.56
N ALA A 234 -2.26 -23.90 0.64
CA ALA A 234 -3.53 -24.53 0.96
C ALA A 234 -3.37 -26.04 0.82
N LEU A 235 -3.71 -26.78 1.88
CA LEU A 235 -3.85 -28.23 1.85
C LEU A 235 -5.35 -28.55 1.75
N VAL A 236 -5.73 -29.13 0.63
CA VAL A 236 -7.14 -29.39 0.29
C VAL A 236 -7.39 -30.88 0.40
N ALA A 237 -8.25 -31.25 1.35
CA ALA A 237 -8.67 -32.62 1.62
C ALA A 237 -10.06 -32.85 1.05
N GLY A 238 -10.32 -34.05 0.51
CA GLY A 238 -11.64 -34.45 0.05
C GLY A 238 -11.64 -35.09 -1.35
N PRO A 239 -12.80 -35.61 -1.79
CA PRO A 239 -12.91 -36.40 -3.01
C PRO A 239 -12.87 -35.58 -4.31
N ARG A 240 -13.11 -34.26 -4.22
CA ARG A 240 -13.07 -33.30 -5.35
C ARG A 240 -12.41 -31.99 -4.89
N PRO A 241 -11.09 -31.98 -4.66
CA PRO A 241 -10.39 -30.82 -4.11
C PRO A 241 -10.51 -29.58 -5.02
N GLU A 242 -10.71 -29.77 -6.33
CA GLU A 242 -10.97 -28.71 -7.31
C GLU A 242 -12.39 -28.11 -7.29
N ALA A 243 -13.34 -28.72 -6.55
CA ALA A 243 -14.75 -28.33 -6.53
C ALA A 243 -15.30 -28.16 -5.11
N ILE A 244 -14.44 -27.86 -4.15
CA ILE A 244 -14.85 -27.63 -2.76
C ILE A 244 -15.64 -26.33 -2.64
N VAL A 245 -16.86 -26.44 -2.09
CA VAL A 245 -17.75 -25.32 -1.75
C VAL A 245 -18.30 -25.61 -0.34
N ASP A 246 -18.40 -24.59 0.50
CA ASP A 246 -18.92 -24.68 1.89
C ASP A 246 -18.26 -25.75 2.76
N ALA A 247 -16.94 -25.97 2.60
CA ALA A 247 -16.19 -26.91 3.43
C ALA A 247 -15.56 -26.24 4.67
N PRO A 248 -15.30 -27.02 5.73
CA PRO A 248 -14.53 -26.56 6.89
C PRO A 248 -13.17 -25.98 6.49
N LEU A 249 -12.84 -24.85 7.09
CA LEU A 249 -11.59 -24.13 6.89
C LEU A 249 -10.82 -24.05 8.22
N ARG A 250 -9.56 -24.51 8.21
CA ARG A 250 -8.60 -24.25 9.28
C ARG A 250 -7.59 -23.22 8.79
N LEU A 251 -7.50 -22.09 9.49
CA LEU A 251 -6.42 -21.13 9.31
C LEU A 251 -5.27 -21.50 10.27
N HIS A 252 -4.06 -21.62 9.75
CA HIS A 252 -2.87 -21.92 10.54
C HIS A 252 -1.74 -20.96 10.15
N VAL A 253 -1.26 -20.17 11.11
CA VAL A 253 -0.09 -19.33 10.89
C VAL A 253 1.16 -20.19 11.06
N ARG A 254 1.99 -20.26 10.03
CA ARG A 254 3.20 -21.08 9.99
C ARG A 254 4.14 -20.75 11.14
N GLN A 255 4.44 -21.76 11.94
CA GLN A 255 5.40 -21.69 13.03
C GLN A 255 6.37 -22.85 12.88
N PRO A 256 7.44 -22.71 12.07
CA PRO A 256 8.23 -23.86 11.61
C PRO A 256 8.88 -24.66 12.73
N ILE A 257 9.19 -24.02 13.86
CA ILE A 257 9.80 -24.72 14.99
C ILE A 257 8.76 -25.61 15.67
N GLU A 258 7.58 -25.06 15.93
CA GLU A 258 6.46 -25.69 16.60
C GLU A 258 5.76 -26.74 15.71
N ASP A 259 5.66 -26.46 14.42
CA ASP A 259 5.00 -27.32 13.45
C ASP A 259 5.83 -28.57 13.08
N VAL A 260 7.15 -28.54 13.33
CA VAL A 260 8.08 -29.61 12.91
C VAL A 260 8.83 -30.25 14.08
N PHE A 261 9.27 -29.48 15.08
CA PHE A 261 10.20 -29.96 16.11
C PHE A 261 9.59 -30.10 17.50
N THR A 262 8.33 -29.74 17.72
CA THR A 262 7.66 -29.88 19.03
C THR A 262 6.36 -30.68 18.88
N SER A 263 5.75 -31.14 19.98
CA SER A 263 4.52 -31.95 19.95
C SER A 263 3.28 -31.25 19.36
N THR A 264 3.33 -29.95 19.08
CA THR A 264 2.22 -29.23 18.44
C THR A 264 1.95 -29.69 17.00
N HIS A 265 2.92 -30.34 16.33
CA HIS A 265 2.67 -30.99 15.04
C HIS A 265 1.50 -31.99 15.10
N GLU A 266 1.31 -32.68 16.23
CA GLU A 266 0.21 -33.65 16.42
C GLU A 266 -1.17 -33.00 16.32
N GLU A 267 -1.31 -31.73 16.72
CA GLU A 267 -2.57 -30.99 16.60
C GLU A 267 -2.89 -30.61 15.15
N LEU A 268 -1.86 -30.26 14.39
CA LEU A 268 -1.96 -29.97 12.97
C LEU A 268 -2.35 -31.23 12.20
N GLU A 269 -1.70 -32.36 12.50
CA GLU A 269 -2.03 -33.67 11.94
C GLU A 269 -3.47 -34.09 12.25
N ARG A 270 -3.88 -34.00 13.53
CA ARG A 270 -5.25 -34.32 13.95
C ARG A 270 -6.28 -33.49 13.19
N SER A 271 -5.97 -32.24 12.91
CA SER A 271 -6.84 -31.36 12.13
C SER A 271 -6.93 -31.79 10.68
N LEU A 272 -5.80 -32.16 10.07
CA LEU A 272 -5.79 -32.71 8.71
C LEU A 272 -6.59 -34.01 8.63
N HIS A 273 -6.48 -34.91 9.62
CA HIS A 273 -7.32 -36.12 9.70
C HIS A 273 -8.80 -35.79 9.78
N GLN A 274 -9.20 -34.83 10.60
CA GLN A 274 -10.59 -34.39 10.72
C GLN A 274 -11.14 -33.82 9.41
N LEU A 275 -10.36 -32.97 8.73
CA LEU A 275 -10.74 -32.38 7.44
C LEU A 275 -10.85 -33.46 6.34
N ALA A 276 -9.93 -34.42 6.31
CA ALA A 276 -9.92 -35.51 5.33
C ALA A 276 -11.05 -36.52 5.53
N ALA A 277 -11.42 -36.81 6.79
CA ALA A 277 -12.53 -37.71 7.12
C ALA A 277 -13.92 -37.07 6.87
N GLY A 278 -13.99 -35.74 6.78
CA GLY A 278 -15.22 -35.00 6.53
C GLY A 278 -15.83 -35.32 5.17
N ARG A 279 -17.16 -35.52 5.14
CA ARG A 279 -17.90 -35.86 3.91
C ARG A 279 -17.81 -34.79 2.80
N LEU A 280 -17.55 -33.54 3.20
CA LEU A 280 -17.39 -32.38 2.32
C LEU A 280 -15.91 -32.12 1.96
N GLY A 281 -14.98 -32.87 2.55
CA GLY A 281 -13.57 -32.48 2.58
C GLY A 281 -13.32 -31.29 3.49
N GLY A 282 -12.19 -30.62 3.32
CA GLY A 282 -11.81 -29.45 4.10
C GLY A 282 -10.52 -28.80 3.59
N ILE A 283 -10.28 -27.56 4.01
CA ILE A 283 -9.11 -26.77 3.61
C ILE A 283 -8.33 -26.39 4.86
N LEU A 284 -7.02 -26.63 4.84
CA LEU A 284 -6.08 -26.04 5.78
C LEU A 284 -5.25 -24.99 5.05
N LEU A 285 -5.39 -23.72 5.44
CA LEU A 285 -4.55 -22.63 4.96
C LEU A 285 -3.37 -22.46 5.89
N TYR A 286 -2.18 -22.81 5.39
CA TYR A 286 -0.90 -22.65 6.04
C TYR A 286 -0.28 -21.32 5.59
N LEU A 287 -0.49 -20.28 6.40
CA LEU A 287 -0.08 -18.92 6.08
C LEU A 287 1.37 -18.68 6.46
N ALA A 288 2.18 -18.08 5.59
CA ALA A 288 3.47 -17.55 6.02
C ALA A 288 3.28 -16.57 7.19
N ALA A 289 4.03 -16.78 8.29
CA ALA A 289 4.10 -15.81 9.38
C ALA A 289 4.66 -14.46 8.91
N GLY A 290 4.55 -13.45 9.79
CA GLY A 290 5.28 -12.18 9.68
C GLY A 290 6.78 -12.38 9.47
N THR A 291 7.50 -11.28 9.22
CA THR A 291 8.93 -11.29 8.92
C THR A 291 9.74 -12.14 9.91
N THR A 292 10.95 -12.56 9.53
CA THR A 292 11.91 -13.31 10.37
C THR A 292 12.07 -12.75 11.81
N SER A 293 11.73 -11.47 12.00
CA SER A 293 11.56 -10.78 13.28
C SER A 293 10.71 -11.54 14.29
N ASP A 294 9.56 -12.10 13.89
CA ASP A 294 8.60 -12.71 14.82
C ASP A 294 9.18 -13.96 15.50
N ALA A 295 9.93 -14.79 14.76
CA ALA A 295 10.56 -15.98 15.32
C ALA A 295 11.74 -15.61 16.23
N ALA A 296 12.59 -14.67 15.80
CA ALA A 296 13.71 -14.18 16.60
C ALA A 296 13.23 -13.51 17.90
N GLU A 297 12.15 -12.73 17.84
CA GLU A 297 11.57 -12.05 18.98
C GLU A 297 10.92 -13.04 19.97
N ARG A 298 10.22 -14.07 19.47
CA ARG A 298 9.71 -15.16 20.31
C ARG A 298 10.84 -15.95 20.98
N ILE A 299 11.88 -16.32 20.23
CA ILE A 299 13.06 -16.99 20.81
C ILE A 299 13.72 -16.08 21.86
N ALA A 300 13.87 -14.79 21.58
CA ALA A 300 14.42 -13.83 22.54
C ALA A 300 13.52 -13.61 23.77
N GLN A 301 12.19 -13.72 23.63
CA GLN A 301 11.26 -13.70 24.75
C GLN A 301 11.35 -14.99 25.58
N GLN A 302 11.46 -16.15 24.94
CA GLN A 302 11.63 -17.43 25.63
C GLN A 302 12.96 -17.47 26.41
N ILE A 303 14.07 -17.05 25.78
CA ILE A 303 15.37 -16.91 26.48
C ILE A 303 15.24 -15.97 27.67
N ARG A 304 14.53 -14.84 27.53
CA ARG A 304 14.28 -13.92 28.65
C ARG A 304 13.46 -14.54 29.77
N ALA A 305 12.45 -15.34 29.44
CA ALA A 305 11.62 -16.05 30.41
C ALA A 305 12.42 -17.12 31.17
N ASP A 306 13.28 -17.87 30.47
CA ASP A 306 14.10 -18.94 31.05
C ASP A 306 15.25 -18.38 31.93
N LEU A 307 15.67 -17.12 31.70
CA LEU A 307 16.70 -16.43 32.48
C LEU A 307 16.18 -15.69 33.73
N MET A 308 14.86 -15.64 33.96
CA MET A 308 14.30 -15.09 35.21
C MET A 308 14.34 -16.18 36.29
N PRO A 309 15.10 -16.01 37.39
CA PRO A 309 15.16 -17.01 38.44
C PRO A 309 13.78 -17.14 39.10
N THR A 310 13.29 -18.37 39.21
CA THR A 310 12.11 -18.71 40.01
C THR A 310 12.30 -18.16 41.42
N PRO A 311 11.35 -17.39 42.00
CA PRO A 311 11.49 -16.92 43.37
C PRO A 311 11.60 -18.13 44.28
N VAL A 312 12.74 -18.29 44.93
CA VAL A 312 12.92 -19.33 45.95
C VAL A 312 11.97 -18.98 47.09
N ALA A 313 10.88 -19.73 47.21
CA ALA A 313 9.99 -19.63 48.36
C ALA A 313 10.79 -20.03 49.61
N HIS A 314 11.14 -19.05 50.44
CA HIS A 314 11.69 -19.31 51.76
C HIS A 314 10.61 -20.01 52.59
N ALA A 315 10.75 -21.33 52.73
CA ALA A 315 10.01 -22.10 53.73
C ALA A 315 10.47 -21.65 55.12
N HIS A 316 9.62 -20.88 55.80
CA HIS A 316 9.72 -20.70 57.24
C HIS A 316 9.40 -22.04 57.91
N ALA A 317 10.44 -22.75 58.35
CA ALA A 317 10.30 -23.77 59.39
C ALA A 317 10.30 -23.07 60.76
N ALA A 318 9.40 -23.55 61.63
CA ALA A 318 9.13 -23.07 62.98
C ALA A 318 10.33 -23.13 63.92
#